data_AF-A0A2S2NIH6-F1
#
_entry.id   AF-A0A2S2NIH6-F1
#
_cell.length_a   1.000
_cell.length_b   1.000
_cell.length_c   1.000
_cell.angle_alpha   90.00
_cell.angle_beta   90.00
_cell.angle_gamma   90.00
#
_symmetry.space_group_name_H-M   'P 1'
#
loop_
_entity.id
_entity.type
_entity.pdbx_description
1 polymer ?
#
loop_
_entity_poly.entity_id
_entity_poly.type
_entity_poly.pdbx_seq_one_letter_code
_entity_poly.pdbx_strand_id
1 'polypeptide(L)'
;TRDQSNNETWFHERKIRLTASRFGQICKMRANTSCKNTVYNILYAPSAQSKSLKYGREVEAVACQKAELIIKKKIDICGLIIDPDDPYLAASPDGLIENHAVV
;
A
#
# COMPACT_ATOMS: atom_id res chain seq x y z
N THR A 1 -4.59 -0.06 11.69
CA THR A 1 -3.92 0.11 10.38
C THR A 1 -4.05 1.51 9.79
N ARG A 2 -4.93 2.40 10.30
CA ARG A 2 -5.18 3.73 9.71
C ARG A 2 -3.97 4.66 9.74
N ASP A 3 -3.08 4.52 10.72
CA ASP A 3 -1.85 5.32 10.80
C ASP A 3 -0.71 4.78 9.91
N GLN A 4 -1.02 3.86 8.99
CA GLN A 4 -0.12 3.28 8.00
C GLN A 4 1.29 2.98 8.54
N SER A 5 2.29 3.80 8.15
CA SER A 5 3.70 3.61 8.50
C SER A 5 4.02 3.77 9.98
N ASN A 6 3.11 4.29 10.79
CA ASN A 6 3.27 4.46 12.24
C ASN A 6 2.66 3.31 13.05
N ASN A 7 2.11 2.28 12.39
CA ASN A 7 1.44 1.17 13.06
C ASN A 7 2.12 -0.17 12.74
N GLU A 8 2.67 -0.84 13.76
CA GLU A 8 3.33 -2.15 13.58
C GLU A 8 2.38 -3.23 13.01
N THR A 9 1.10 -3.16 13.37
CA THR A 9 0.07 -4.07 12.85
C THR A 9 -0.08 -3.89 11.32
N TRP A 10 0.07 -2.68 10.80
CA TRP A 10 0.04 -2.43 9.35
C TRP A 10 1.20 -3.12 8.64
N PHE A 11 2.39 -3.13 9.23
CA PHE A 11 3.52 -3.88 8.68
C PHE A 11 3.32 -5.39 8.75
N HIS A 12 2.75 -5.91 9.84
CA HIS A 12 2.46 -7.32 9.99
C HIS A 12 1.44 -7.81 8.94
N GLU A 13 0.31 -7.13 8.82
CA GLU A 13 -0.75 -7.46 7.86
C GLU A 13 -0.26 -7.42 6.40
N ARG A 14 0.65 -6.50 6.07
CA ARG A 14 1.26 -6.41 4.72
C ARG A 14 2.29 -7.49 4.41
N LYS A 15 2.85 -8.17 5.43
CA LYS A 15 3.78 -9.29 5.22
C LYS A 15 3.04 -10.57 4.89
N ILE A 16 1.86 -10.77 5.48
CA ILE A 16 1.06 -11.99 5.30
C ILE A 16 0.11 -11.92 4.10
N ARG A 17 0.01 -10.76 3.42
CA ARG A 17 -0.90 -10.50 2.28
C ARG A 17 -0.15 -10.01 1.05
N LEU A 18 -0.73 -10.23 -0.13
CA LEU A 18 -0.28 -9.66 -1.39
C LEU A 18 -0.80 -8.23 -1.52
N THR A 19 0.10 -7.27 -1.34
CA THR A 19 -0.23 -5.85 -1.44
C THR A 19 -0.20 -5.35 -2.89
N ALA A 20 -1.05 -4.39 -3.26
CA ALA A 20 -1.07 -3.76 -4.59
C ALA A 20 0.33 -3.39 -5.15
N SER A 21 1.20 -2.78 -4.34
CA SER A 21 2.55 -2.38 -4.76
C SER A 21 3.50 -3.54 -5.07
N ARG A 22 3.17 -4.76 -4.64
CA ARG A 22 3.92 -6.01 -4.92
C ARG A 22 3.23 -6.86 -5.99
N PHE A 23 1.93 -6.68 -6.20
CA PHE A 23 1.14 -7.50 -7.12
C PHE A 23 1.63 -7.40 -8.57
N GLY A 24 2.15 -6.23 -8.97
CA GLY A 24 2.77 -6.06 -10.29
C GLY A 24 3.96 -6.98 -10.56
N GLN A 25 4.71 -7.39 -9.52
CA GLN A 25 5.75 -8.40 -9.66
C GLN A 25 5.14 -9.77 -9.93
N ILE A 26 4.07 -10.13 -9.22
CA ILE A 26 3.38 -11.40 -9.35
C ILE A 26 2.81 -11.57 -10.76
N CYS A 27 2.11 -10.55 -11.28
CA CYS A 27 1.55 -10.57 -12.63
C CYS A 27 2.61 -10.71 -13.74
N LYS A 28 3.85 -10.30 -13.47
CA LYS A 28 4.97 -10.35 -14.44
C LYS A 28 5.85 -11.59 -14.28
N MET A 29 5.59 -12.45 -13.30
CA MET A 29 6.38 -13.66 -13.10
C MET A 29 6.21 -14.61 -14.30
N ARG A 30 7.32 -15.12 -14.82
CA ARG A 30 7.30 -16.15 -15.86
C ARG A 30 6.99 -17.50 -15.20
N ALA A 31 6.31 -18.38 -15.93
CA ALA A 31 5.94 -19.71 -15.42
C ALA A 31 7.14 -20.54 -14.94
N ASN A 32 8.33 -20.31 -15.51
CA ASN A 32 9.57 -21.00 -15.14
C ASN A 32 10.35 -20.32 -14.00
N THR A 33 9.90 -19.17 -13.50
CA THR A 33 10.54 -18.49 -12.37
C THR A 33 10.02 -19.12 -11.07
N SER A 34 10.92 -19.67 -10.25
CA SER A 34 10.54 -20.22 -8.96
C SER A 34 9.90 -19.16 -8.06
N CYS A 35 8.72 -19.47 -7.52
CA CYS A 35 7.99 -18.60 -6.60
C CYS A 35 8.70 -18.43 -5.24
N LYS A 36 9.64 -19.33 -4.90
CA LYS A 36 10.33 -19.38 -3.61
C LYS A 36 10.95 -18.04 -3.21
N ASN A 37 11.70 -17.41 -4.11
CA ASN A 37 12.38 -16.15 -3.81
C ASN A 37 11.39 -14.99 -3.66
N THR A 38 10.32 -14.98 -4.46
CA THR A 38 9.27 -13.96 -4.35
C THR A 38 8.56 -14.04 -3.01
N VAL A 39 8.15 -15.25 -2.60
CA VAL A 39 7.51 -15.48 -1.29
C VAL A 39 8.44 -15.12 -0.15
N TYR A 40 9.72 -15.54 -0.22
CA TYR A 40 10.71 -15.21 0.79
C TYR A 40 10.87 -13.69 0.95
N ASN A 41 10.99 -12.97 -0.18
CA ASN A 41 11.07 -11.52 -0.17
C ASN A 41 9.80 -10.86 0.38
N ILE A 42 8.63 -11.45 0.15
CA ILE A 42 7.38 -10.91 0.68
C ILE A 42 7.37 -10.98 2.22
N LEU A 43 7.74 -12.14 2.76
CA LEU A 43 7.67 -12.43 4.20
C LEU A 43 8.80 -11.76 5.00
N TYR A 44 10.02 -11.77 4.47
CA TYR A 44 11.22 -11.49 5.27
C TYR A 44 12.03 -10.27 4.82
N ALA A 45 11.76 -9.69 3.65
CA ALA A 45 12.53 -8.54 3.21
C ALA A 45 12.36 -7.36 4.20
N PRO A 46 13.45 -6.66 4.55
CA PRO A 46 13.37 -5.48 5.39
C PRO A 46 12.57 -4.39 4.68
N SER A 47 11.92 -3.54 5.48
CA SER A 47 11.23 -2.36 4.95
C SER A 47 12.22 -1.51 4.18
N ALA A 48 11.92 -1.25 2.90
CA ALA A 48 12.75 -0.39 2.08
C ALA A 48 12.85 1.00 2.71
N GLN A 49 14.07 1.47 2.93
CA GLN A 49 14.35 2.84 3.35
C GLN A 49 15.08 3.54 2.21
N SER A 50 14.42 4.53 1.61
CA SER A 50 15.03 5.36 0.58
C SER A 50 14.73 6.83 0.87
N LYS A 51 15.59 7.73 0.37
CA LYS A 51 15.37 9.17 0.48
C LYS A 51 14.02 9.58 -0.15
N SER A 52 13.66 8.94 -1.26
CA SER A 52 12.37 9.17 -1.94
C SER A 52 11.17 8.74 -1.08
N LEU A 53 11.25 7.61 -0.37
CA LEU A 53 10.19 7.17 0.54
C LEU A 53 10.05 8.10 1.75
N LYS A 54 11.18 8.59 2.30
CA LYS A 54 11.14 9.56 3.40
C LYS A 54 10.50 10.87 2.96
N TYR A 55 10.95 11.41 1.82
CA TYR A 55 10.37 12.62 1.24
C TYR A 55 8.88 12.45 0.97
N GLY A 56 8.47 11.33 0.38
CA GLY A 56 7.07 10.99 0.12
C GLY A 56 6.21 11.14 1.36
N ARG A 57 6.59 10.50 2.48
CA ARG A 57 5.85 10.60 3.76
C ARG A 57 5.76 12.03 4.30
N GLU A 58 6.82 12.81 4.15
CA GLU A 58 6.86 14.20 4.64
C GLU A 58 5.93 15.12 3.82
N VAL A 59 5.79 14.87 2.51
CA VAL A 59 4.98 15.70 1.61
C VAL A 59 3.56 15.18 1.38
N GLU A 60 3.25 13.95 1.79
CA GLU A 60 1.97 13.28 1.55
C GLU A 60 0.78 14.11 2.07
N ALA A 61 0.89 14.65 3.29
CA ALA A 61 -0.14 15.50 3.87
C ALA A 61 -0.41 16.76 3.05
N VAL A 62 0.65 17.39 2.53
CA VAL A 62 0.55 18.60 1.68
C VAL A 62 -0.03 18.24 0.30
N ALA A 63 0.35 17.10 -0.25
CA ALA A 63 -0.16 16.59 -1.51
C ALA A 63 -1.67 16.30 -1.41
N CYS A 64 -2.10 15.66 -0.32
CA CYS A 64 -3.51 15.38 -0.04
C CYS A 64 -4.34 16.67 0.04
N GLN A 65 -3.89 17.68 0.81
CA GLN A 65 -4.58 18.98 0.89
C GLN A 65 -4.71 19.67 -0.48
N LYS A 66 -3.66 19.62 -1.31
CA LYS A 66 -3.72 20.16 -2.68
C LYS A 66 -4.69 19.38 -3.57
N ALA A 67 -4.71 18.06 -3.44
CA ALA A 67 -5.64 17.19 -4.18
C ALA A 67 -7.09 17.48 -3.78
N GLU A 68 -7.39 17.66 -2.49
CA GLU A 68 -8.73 18.04 -2.02
C GLU A 68 -9.20 19.37 -2.64
N LEU A 69 -8.31 20.36 -2.73
CA LEU A 69 -8.63 21.67 -3.34
C LEU A 69 -8.92 21.56 -4.84
N ILE A 70 -8.16 20.73 -5.57
CA ILE A 70 -8.31 20.55 -7.02
C ILE A 70 -9.56 19.73 -7.34
N ILE A 71 -9.74 18.61 -6.64
CA ILE A 71 -10.84 17.66 -6.85
C ILE A 71 -12.15 18.22 -6.26
N LYS A 72 -12.06 19.18 -5.32
CA LYS A 72 -13.18 19.75 -4.56
C LYS A 72 -14.00 18.70 -3.83
N LYS A 73 -13.33 17.61 -3.44
CA LYS A 73 -13.89 16.53 -2.63
C LYS A 73 -12.95 16.25 -1.47
N LYS A 74 -13.53 15.79 -0.37
CA LYS A 74 -12.78 15.39 0.81
C LYS A 74 -12.05 14.07 0.54
N ILE A 75 -10.78 14.02 0.92
CA ILE A 75 -9.95 12.81 0.83
C ILE A 75 -9.73 12.34 2.27
N ASP A 76 -10.30 11.19 2.60
CA ASP A 76 -10.13 10.60 3.92
C ASP A 76 -8.88 9.71 3.94
N ILE A 77 -8.08 9.85 4.99
CA ILE A 77 -6.93 8.99 5.23
C ILE A 77 -7.44 7.58 5.51
N CYS A 78 -6.91 6.64 4.73
CA CYS A 78 -7.25 5.23 4.83
C CYS A 78 -6.06 4.40 5.30
N GLY A 79 -6.36 3.26 5.93
CA GLY A 79 -5.36 2.28 6.33
C GLY A 79 -5.20 1.20 5.28
N LEU A 80 -4.73 0.04 5.72
CA LEU A 80 -4.78 -1.17 4.91
C LEU A 80 -6.26 -1.62 4.75
N ILE A 81 -6.70 -1.69 3.50
CA ILE A 81 -7.97 -2.27 3.06
C ILE A 81 -7.68 -3.71 2.62
N ILE A 82 -8.45 -4.65 3.13
CA ILE A 82 -8.38 -6.07 2.78
C ILE A 82 -9.57 -6.37 1.88
N ASP A 83 -9.35 -7.16 0.84
CA ASP A 83 -10.44 -7.58 -0.03
C ASP A 83 -11.40 -8.52 0.74
N PRO A 84 -12.72 -8.26 0.72
CA PRO A 84 -13.69 -9.04 1.48
C PRO A 84 -13.88 -10.46 0.93
N ASP A 85 -13.69 -10.67 -0.38
CA ASP A 85 -13.86 -11.94 -1.06
C ASP A 85 -12.56 -12.74 -1.10
N ASP A 86 -11.43 -12.05 -1.26
CA ASP A 86 -10.07 -12.60 -1.35
C ASP A 86 -9.15 -12.04 -0.24
N PRO A 87 -9.25 -12.51 1.02
CA PRO A 87 -8.50 -11.91 2.14
C PRO A 87 -6.98 -11.89 1.97
N TYR A 88 -6.41 -12.73 1.11
CA TYR A 88 -4.98 -12.70 0.81
C TYR A 88 -4.55 -11.46 0.00
N LEU A 89 -5.50 -10.68 -0.53
CA LEU A 89 -5.27 -9.42 -1.22
C LEU A 89 -5.51 -8.22 -0.30
N ALA A 90 -4.63 -7.23 -0.42
CA ALA A 90 -4.79 -5.98 0.31
C ALA A 90 -4.22 -4.78 -0.44
N ALA A 91 -4.72 -3.59 -0.14
CA ALA A 91 -4.20 -2.32 -0.64
C ALA A 91 -4.17 -1.30 0.50
N SER A 92 -3.19 -0.41 0.50
CA SER A 92 -3.19 0.77 1.36
C SER A 92 -3.15 1.95 0.41
N PRO A 93 -4.32 2.47 -0.01
CA PRO A 93 -4.37 3.69 -0.81
C PRO A 93 -3.82 4.88 -0.04
N ASP A 94 -3.47 5.94 -0.76
CA ASP A 94 -3.00 7.19 -0.17
C ASP A 94 -4.21 8.03 0.30
N GLY A 95 -5.37 7.85 -0.35
CA GLY A 95 -6.63 8.45 0.08
C GLY A 95 -7.89 7.75 -0.42
N LEU A 96 -9.01 7.96 0.28
CA LEU A 96 -10.35 7.55 -0.17
C LEU A 96 -11.23 8.77 -0.42
N ILE A 97 -11.86 8.81 -1.59
CA ILE A 97 -12.87 9.82 -1.93
C ILE A 97 -14.25 9.16 -1.85
N GLU A 98 -15.04 9.60 -0.86
CA GLU A 98 -16.47 9.25 -0.71
C GLU A 98 -16.78 7.75 -0.91
N ASN A 99 -15.88 6.85 -0.49
CA ASN A 99 -15.99 5.38 -0.65
C ASN A 99 -16.10 4.84 -2.10
N HIS A 100 -15.97 5.69 -3.12
CA HIS A 100 -16.14 5.29 -4.53
C HIS A 100 -14.84 5.35 -5.34
N ALA A 101 -13.83 6.07 -4.86
CA ALA A 101 -12.55 6.17 -5.53
C ALA A 101 -11.39 6.16 -4.53
N VAL A 102 -10.27 5.58 -4.97
CA VAL A 102 -8.99 5.60 -4.27
C VAL A 102 -8.05 6.59 -4.96
N VAL A 103 -7.26 7.31 -4.16
CA VAL A 103 -6.16 8.17 -4.60
C VAL A 103 -4.85 7.49 -4.28
#